data_AF-A0A4Q0ZU67-F1
#
_entry.id   AF-A0A4Q0ZU67-F1
#
_cell.length_a   1.000
_cell.length_b   1.000
_cell.length_c   1.000
_cell.angle_alpha   90.00
_cell.angle_beta   90.00
_cell.angle_gamma   90.00
#
_symmetry.space_group_name_H-M   'P 1'
#
loop_
_entity.id
_entity.type
_entity.pdbx_description
1 polymer ?
#
loop_
_entity_poly.entity_id
_entity_poly.type
_entity_poly.pdbx_seq_one_letter_code
_entity_poly.pdbx_strand_id
1 'polypeptide(L)'
;MEKIEVIGASVDFFKSIENGLTTYHFDTSKCAPPEPMVNAMAGLQLLDENSQLVMINHKSPAGLFPRIEQDFTFDVEELDNGFAKVVFRKKIDSKNTTNFTQNSCSGSGCNH
;
A
#
# COMPACT_ATOMS: atom_id res chain seq x y z
N MET A 1 -10.02 -11.19 -12.38
CA MET A 1 -8.79 -10.84 -11.64
C MET A 1 -7.68 -11.74 -12.14
N GLU A 2 -6.50 -11.16 -12.40
CA GLU A 2 -5.30 -11.87 -12.86
C GLU A 2 -4.22 -11.72 -11.78
N LYS A 3 -3.52 -12.81 -11.45
CA LYS A 3 -2.39 -12.75 -10.51
C LYS A 3 -1.18 -12.15 -11.22
N ILE A 4 -0.51 -11.20 -10.58
CA ILE A 4 0.71 -10.55 -11.07
C ILE A 4 1.84 -10.73 -10.06
N GLU A 5 3.07 -10.83 -10.56
CA GLU A 5 4.27 -10.75 -9.73
C GLU A 5 4.69 -9.30 -9.56
N VAL A 6 4.92 -8.90 -8.31
CA VAL A 6 5.36 -7.55 -7.95
C VAL A 6 6.71 -7.67 -7.27
N ILE A 7 7.72 -7.03 -7.85
CA ILE A 7 9.09 -7.07 -7.33
C ILE A 7 9.11 -6.42 -5.95
N GLY A 8 9.63 -7.14 -4.95
CA GLY A 8 9.70 -6.68 -3.56
C GLY A 8 8.46 -6.99 -2.72
N ALA A 9 7.43 -7.61 -3.31
CA ALA A 9 6.31 -8.16 -2.56
C ALA A 9 6.62 -9.57 -2.03
N SER A 10 6.16 -9.87 -0.81
CA SER A 10 6.16 -11.23 -0.23
C SER A 10 4.81 -11.93 -0.39
N VAL A 11 3.77 -11.21 -0.83
CA VAL A 11 2.42 -11.75 -1.04
C VAL A 11 1.99 -11.65 -2.49
N ASP A 12 0.93 -12.39 -2.81
CA ASP A 12 0.32 -12.38 -4.13
C ASP A 12 -0.44 -11.08 -4.39
N PHE A 13 -0.19 -10.50 -5.56
CA PHE A 13 -0.94 -9.36 -6.07
C PHE A 13 -1.89 -9.81 -7.17
N PHE A 14 -3.07 -9.20 -7.20
CA PHE A 14 -4.09 -9.44 -8.20
C PHE A 14 -4.43 -8.13 -8.89
N LYS A 15 -4.60 -8.16 -10.20
CA LYS A 15 -4.99 -7.04 -11.04
C LYS A 15 -6.38 -7.28 -11.61
N SER A 16 -7.23 -6.27 -11.59
CA SER A 16 -8.47 -6.20 -12.39
C SER A 16 -8.53 -4.90 -13.15
N ILE A 17 -9.19 -4.90 -14.30
CA ILE A 17 -9.46 -3.70 -15.08
C ILE A 17 -10.97 -3.64 -15.26
N GLU A 18 -11.57 -2.57 -14.75
CA GLU A 18 -13.03 -2.37 -14.80
C GLU A 18 -13.29 -0.95 -15.29
N ASN A 19 -14.02 -0.81 -16.41
CA ASN A 19 -14.35 0.50 -17.01
C ASN A 19 -13.12 1.40 -17.28
N GLY A 20 -11.96 0.79 -17.58
CA GLY A 20 -10.70 1.53 -17.81
C GLY A 20 -9.92 1.88 -16.54
N LEU A 21 -10.45 1.59 -15.34
CA LEU A 21 -9.76 1.76 -14.07
C LEU A 21 -9.02 0.46 -13.70
N THR A 22 -7.70 0.56 -13.51
CA THR A 22 -6.89 -0.56 -13.07
C THR A 22 -6.92 -0.67 -11.54
N THR A 23 -7.35 -1.80 -11.01
CA THR A 23 -7.40 -2.05 -9.57
C THR A 23 -6.44 -3.17 -9.20
N TYR A 24 -5.48 -2.86 -8.33
CA TYR A 24 -4.54 -3.82 -7.76
C TYR A 24 -5.02 -4.22 -6.36
N HIS A 25 -4.98 -5.51 -6.05
CA HIS A 25 -5.43 -6.08 -4.78
C HIS A 25 -4.34 -6.96 -4.18
N PHE A 26 -4.13 -6.83 -2.88
CA PHE A 26 -3.25 -7.74 -2.13
C PHE A 26 -3.71 -7.88 -0.68
N ASP A 27 -3.42 -9.04 -0.09
CA ASP A 27 -3.84 -9.40 1.27
C ASP A 27 -2.61 -9.61 2.16
N THR A 28 -2.55 -8.83 3.24
CA THR A 28 -1.52 -8.88 4.29
C THR A 28 -2.12 -9.12 5.67
N SER A 29 -3.40 -9.53 5.74
CA SER A 29 -4.13 -9.82 6.99
C SER A 29 -3.46 -10.87 7.88
N LYS A 30 -2.57 -11.69 7.32
CA LYS A 30 -1.80 -12.71 8.05
C LYS A 30 -0.34 -12.31 8.29
N CYS A 31 0.07 -11.13 7.83
CA CYS A 31 1.46 -10.66 7.91
C CYS A 31 1.67 -9.74 9.11
N ALA A 32 2.82 -9.83 9.75
CA ALA A 32 3.22 -8.93 10.82
C ALA A 32 4.06 -7.75 10.27
N PRO A 33 4.01 -6.56 10.89
CA PRO A 33 4.96 -5.49 10.56
C PRO A 33 6.42 -5.98 10.64
N PRO A 34 7.28 -5.64 9.65
CA PRO A 34 7.11 -4.61 8.63
C PRO A 34 6.53 -5.10 7.29
N GLU A 35 6.20 -6.37 7.12
CA GLU A 35 5.80 -6.93 5.82
C GLU A 35 4.61 -6.22 5.15
N PRO A 36 3.50 -5.88 5.85
CA PRO A 36 2.41 -5.12 5.25
C PRO A 36 2.85 -3.78 4.65
N MET A 37 3.81 -3.10 5.29
CA MET A 37 4.34 -1.82 4.80
C MET A 37 5.19 -2.01 3.55
N VAL A 38 6.05 -3.04 3.53
CA VAL A 38 6.90 -3.35 2.37
C VAL A 38 6.04 -3.68 1.14
N ASN A 39 5.04 -4.53 1.31
CA ASN A 39 4.11 -4.89 0.25
C ASN A 39 3.30 -3.69 -0.25
N ALA A 40 2.82 -2.84 0.66
CA ALA A 40 2.12 -1.60 0.26
C ALA A 40 3.02 -0.68 -0.56
N MET A 41 4.28 -0.47 -0.16
CA MET A 41 5.24 0.34 -0.91
C MET A 41 5.57 -0.26 -2.29
N ALA A 42 5.64 -1.59 -2.41
CA ALA A 42 5.81 -2.27 -3.69
C ALA A 42 4.58 -2.06 -4.60
N GLY A 43 3.37 -2.18 -4.04
CA GLY A 43 2.12 -1.95 -4.75
C GLY A 43 1.91 -0.50 -5.21
N LEU A 44 2.29 0.47 -4.39
CA LEU A 44 2.14 1.90 -4.71
C LEU A 44 2.97 2.32 -5.93
N GLN A 45 4.10 1.65 -6.18
CA GLN A 45 4.91 1.88 -7.38
C GLN A 45 4.22 1.49 -8.68
N LEU A 46 3.18 0.65 -8.61
CA LEU A 46 2.38 0.23 -9.77
C LEU A 46 1.29 1.26 -10.13
N LEU A 47 1.04 2.24 -9.26
CA LEU A 47 -0.07 3.16 -9.44
C LEU A 47 0.24 4.27 -10.45
N ASP A 48 -0.67 4.39 -11.40
CA ASP A 48 -0.87 5.48 -12.35
C ASP A 48 -2.15 6.29 -12.04
N GLU A 49 -2.42 7.32 -12.84
CA GLU A 49 -3.54 8.25 -12.67
C GLU A 49 -4.93 7.58 -12.80
N ASN A 50 -5.02 6.45 -13.50
CA ASN A 50 -6.24 5.67 -13.71
C ASN A 50 -6.14 4.32 -13.00
N SER A 51 -5.55 4.32 -11.81
CA SER A 51 -5.41 3.11 -11.01
C SER A 51 -5.61 3.33 -9.52
N GLN A 52 -5.92 2.24 -8.82
CA GLN A 52 -6.06 2.21 -7.38
C GLN A 52 -5.50 0.91 -6.81
N LEU A 53 -5.04 0.95 -5.56
CA LEU A 53 -4.48 -0.18 -4.84
C LEU A 53 -5.32 -0.46 -3.61
N VAL A 54 -5.82 -1.68 -3.48
CA VAL A 54 -6.64 -2.14 -2.37
C VAL A 54 -5.84 -3.14 -1.54
N MET A 55 -5.60 -2.77 -0.30
CA MET A 55 -4.88 -3.56 0.70
C MET A 55 -5.86 -4.06 1.75
N ILE A 56 -5.80 -5.35 2.10
CA ILE A 56 -6.42 -5.86 3.33
C ILE A 56 -5.32 -6.14 4.35
N ASN A 57 -5.48 -5.64 5.57
CA ASN A 57 -4.52 -5.84 6.65
C ASN A 57 -5.22 -6.18 7.96
N HIS A 58 -4.50 -6.85 8.86
CA HIS A 58 -5.00 -7.17 10.20
C HIS A 58 -5.30 -5.89 11.00
N LYS A 59 -4.50 -4.84 10.81
CA LYS A 59 -4.69 -3.50 11.39
C LYS A 59 -4.29 -2.42 10.39
N SER A 60 -4.86 -1.23 10.53
CA SER A 60 -4.49 -0.09 9.69
C SER A 60 -2.98 0.23 9.81
N PRO A 61 -2.22 0.31 8.69
CA PRO A 61 -0.79 0.59 8.68
C PRO A 61 -0.51 2.09 8.86
N ALA A 62 -0.88 2.66 10.01
CA ALA A 62 -0.82 4.10 10.26
C ALA A 62 0.56 4.74 10.04
N GLY A 63 1.65 3.99 10.23
CA GLY A 63 3.02 4.46 9.98
C GLY A 63 3.39 4.65 8.51
N LEU A 64 2.58 4.14 7.58
CA LEU A 64 2.77 4.30 6.14
C LEU A 64 2.19 5.63 5.64
N PHE A 65 1.07 6.07 6.20
CA PHE A 65 0.31 7.22 5.69
C PHE A 65 1.15 8.50 5.56
N PRO A 66 1.95 8.91 6.56
CA PRO A 66 2.74 10.15 6.45
C PRO A 66 3.81 10.11 5.36
N ARG A 67 4.22 8.90 4.92
CA ARG A 67 5.27 8.73 3.91
C ARG A 67 4.74 8.93 2.49
N ILE A 68 3.46 8.64 2.28
CA ILE A 68 2.82 8.57 0.96
C ILE A 68 1.77 9.65 0.77
N GLU A 69 1.30 10.29 1.85
CA GLU A 69 0.21 11.29 1.82
C GLU A 69 0.50 12.48 0.92
N GLN A 70 1.76 12.77 0.61
CA GLN A 70 2.14 13.86 -0.30
C GLN A 70 1.74 13.55 -1.75
N ASP A 71 1.84 12.28 -2.17
CA ASP A 71 1.65 11.84 -3.56
C ASP A 71 0.41 10.98 -3.77
N PHE A 72 -0.11 10.38 -2.70
CA PHE A 72 -1.22 9.44 -2.73
C PHE A 72 -2.34 9.89 -1.79
N THR A 73 -3.58 9.62 -2.17
CA THR A 73 -4.73 9.63 -1.28
C THR A 73 -5.00 8.21 -0.80
N PHE A 74 -5.56 8.09 0.40
CA PHE A 74 -5.92 6.79 0.97
C PHE A 74 -7.22 6.90 1.75
N ASP A 75 -8.04 5.86 1.63
CA ASP A 75 -9.26 5.68 2.41
C ASP A 75 -9.12 4.41 3.25
N VAL A 76 -9.36 4.51 4.55
CA VAL A 76 -9.33 3.37 5.47
C VAL A 76 -10.76 3.01 5.83
N GLU A 77 -11.12 1.75 5.62
CA GLU A 77 -12.41 1.17 5.93
C GLU A 77 -12.19 0.00 6.89
N GLU A 78 -12.83 0.03 8.06
CA GLU A 78 -12.81 -1.10 8.98
C GLU A 78 -13.89 -2.10 8.57
N LEU A 79 -13.48 -3.35 8.34
CA LEU A 79 -14.35 -4.44 7.93
C LEU A 79 -14.98 -5.11 9.14
N ASP A 80 -16.15 -5.73 8.97
CA ASP A 80 -16.91 -6.40 10.05
C ASP A 80 -16.14 -7.51 10.77
N ASN A 81 -15.10 -8.06 10.14
CA ASN A 81 -14.22 -9.09 10.71
C ASN A 81 -13.07 -8.51 11.56
N GLY A 82 -13.02 -7.19 11.74
CA GLY A 82 -11.95 -6.49 12.47
C GLY A 82 -10.69 -6.23 11.65
N PHE A 83 -10.69 -6.53 10.35
CA PHE A 83 -9.59 -6.17 9.45
C PHE A 83 -9.75 -4.75 8.92
N ALA A 84 -8.64 -4.13 8.54
CA ALA A 84 -8.64 -2.84 7.89
C ALA A 84 -8.43 -3.02 6.39
N LYS A 85 -9.36 -2.49 5.59
CA LYS A 85 -9.21 -2.32 4.16
C LYS A 85 -8.71 -0.90 3.89
N VAL A 86 -7.65 -0.78 3.10
CA VAL A 86 -7.10 0.52 2.71
C VAL A 86 -7.10 0.62 1.20
N VAL A 87 -7.66 1.70 0.67
CA VAL A 87 -7.68 1.98 -0.77
C VAL A 87 -6.80 3.18 -1.05
N PHE A 88 -5.70 2.98 -1.76
CA PHE A 88 -4.77 4.02 -2.18
C PHE A 88 -5.04 4.44 -3.62
N ARG A 89 -4.92 5.73 -3.90
CA ARG A 89 -5.01 6.31 -5.24
C ARG A 89 -3.91 7.34 -5.44
N LYS A 90 -3.42 7.47 -6.67
CA LYS A 90 -2.43 8.49 -7.00
C LYS A 90 -3.09 9.87 -7.13
N LYS A 91 -2.45 10.91 -6.62
CA LYS A 91 -2.90 12.30 -6.84
C LYS A 91 -2.53 12.73 -8.26
N ILE A 92 -3.45 13.42 -8.94
CA ILE A 92 -3.27 13.91 -10.32
C ILE A 92 -2.07 14.87 -10.41
N ASP A 93 -1.84 15.71 -9.40
CA ASP A 93 -0.69 16.63 -9.31
C ASP A 93 0.46 16.10 -8.43
N SER A 94 0.59 14.78 -8.29
CA SER A 94 1.69 14.19 -7.51
C SER A 94 3.04 14.66 -8.07
N LYS A 95 3.89 15.22 -7.22
CA LYS A 95 5.26 15.60 -7.56
C LYS A 95 6.22 14.40 -7.59
N ASN A 96 5.71 13.17 -7.42
CA ASN A 96 6.48 11.93 -7.26
C ASN A 96 7.60 12.09 -6.20
N THR A 97 7.28 12.74 -5.09
CA THR A 97 8.23 13.02 -4.01
C THR A 97 8.46 11.84 -3.06
N THR A 98 7.60 10.83 -3.15
CA THR A 98 7.60 9.65 -2.28
C THR A 98 8.89 8.88 -2.50
N ASN A 99 9.71 8.83 -1.45
CA ASN A 99 10.97 8.10 -1.49
C ASN A 99 10.74 6.63 -1.11
N PHE A 100 10.59 5.78 -2.13
CA PHE A 100 10.42 4.34 -1.96
C PHE A 100 11.65 3.61 -1.38
N THR A 101 12.81 4.28 -1.31
CA THR A 101 14.02 3.72 -0.68
C THR A 101 14.07 3.93 0.83
N GLN A 102 13.23 4.82 1.39
CA GLN A 102 13.07 5.00 2.84
C GLN A 102 12.12 3.96 3.45
N ASN A 103 12.41 2.67 3.21
CA ASN A 103 11.77 1.56 3.92
C ASN A 103 12.52 1.18 5.21
N SER A 104 13.59 1.91 5.54
CA SER A 104 14.27 1.79 6.82
C SER A 104 13.42 2.42 7.92
N CYS A 105 13.06 1.59 8.89
CA CYS A 105 12.67 2.07 10.20
C CYS A 105 13.90 2.78 10.79
N SER A 106 13.97 4.11 10.69
CA SER A 106 14.85 4.91 11.53
C SER A 106 14.29 4.87 12.95
N GLY A 107 14.49 3.75 13.64
CA GLY A 107 14.38 3.68 15.09
C GLY A 107 15.49 4.53 15.68
N SER A 108 15.25 5.83 15.85
CA SER A 108 16.08 6.65 16.71
C SER A 108 15.83 6.24 18.16
N GLY A 109 16.85 5.71 18.82
CA GLY A 109 16.93 5.71 20.28
C GLY A 109 17.09 4.35 20.96
N CYS A 110 18.31 3.81 20.95
CA CYS A 110 18.84 3.14 22.14
C CYS A 110 19.98 4.01 22.67
N ASN A 111 19.63 4.98 23.53
CA ASN A 111 20.56 5.53 24.52
C ASN A 111 20.38 4.69 25.79
N HIS A 112 21.30 3.77 26.05
CA HIS A 112 21.96 3.59 27.36
C HIS A 112 23.14 2.64 27.21
#